data_AF-A2TLR9-F1
#
_entry.id   AF-A2TLR9-F1
#
_cell.length_a   1.000
_cell.length_b   1.000
_cell.length_c   1.000
_cell.angle_alpha   90.00
_cell.angle_beta   90.00
_cell.angle_gamma   90.00
#
_symmetry.space_group_name_H-M   'P 1'
#
loop_
_entity.id
_entity.type
_entity.pdbx_description
1 polymer ?
#
loop_
_entity_poly.entity_id
_entity_poly.type
_entity_poly.pdbx_seq_one_letter_code
_entity_poly.pdbx_strand_id
1 'polypeptide(L)'
;GFKMHCRGWRSIYCMPKRPAFKGSAPINLSDRLNQVLRWALGSVEIFFSRHSPLLYGYKDGKLKWLERFAYVNTTVYPFTSLPLLAYCTLPAICLLTDKFIMPEISTFASLFFIALFLSIFTTGILELRWSGVSIEGWWRNEEFW
;
A
#
# COMPACT_ATOMS: atom_id res chain seq x y z
N GLY A 1 -4.58 2.52 18.58
CA GLY A 1 -3.52 1.49 18.51
C GLY A 1 -2.15 2.06 18.78
N PHE A 2 -1.59 2.80 17.81
CA PHE A 2 -0.20 3.29 17.81
C PHE A 2 0.34 3.83 19.15
N LYS A 3 -0.37 4.77 19.79
CA LYS A 3 0.05 5.34 21.09
C LYS A 3 0.16 4.31 22.21
N MET A 4 -0.70 3.28 22.21
CA MET A 4 -0.62 2.19 23.18
C MET A 4 0.53 1.24 22.85
N HIS A 5 0.77 0.93 21.58
CA HIS A 5 1.90 0.09 21.19
C HIS A 5 3.25 0.78 21.48
N CYS A 6 3.33 2.11 21.35
CA CYS A 6 4.49 2.89 21.82
C CYS A 6 4.73 2.75 23.33
N ARG A 7 3.71 2.44 24.12
CA ARG A 7 3.82 2.15 25.57
C ARG A 7 4.16 0.69 25.88
N GLY A 8 4.33 -0.16 24.86
CA GLY A 8 4.68 -1.58 25.00
C GLY A 8 3.49 -2.56 25.00
N TRP A 9 2.28 -2.08 24.73
CA TRP A 9 1.11 -2.96 24.58
C TRP A 9 1.22 -3.83 23.33
N ARG A 10 0.65 -5.04 23.39
CA ARG A 10 0.59 -5.98 22.27
C ARG A 10 -0.86 -6.31 21.93
N SER A 11 -1.20 -6.27 20.64
CA SER A 11 -2.50 -6.69 20.12
C SER A 11 -2.47 -8.12 19.60
N ILE A 12 -3.60 -8.82 19.66
CA ILE A 12 -3.77 -10.17 19.10
C ILE A 12 -4.82 -10.09 17.98
N TYR A 13 -4.50 -10.66 16.82
CA TYR A 13 -5.43 -10.81 15.69
C TYR A 13 -5.95 -12.25 15.67
N CYS A 14 -7.27 -12.44 15.79
CA CYS A 14 -7.92 -13.75 15.85
C CYS A 14 -8.95 -13.89 14.72
N MET A 15 -8.85 -14.97 13.95
CA MET A 15 -9.78 -15.29 12.87
C MET A 15 -10.56 -16.57 13.21
N PRO A 16 -11.75 -16.45 13.81
CA PRO A 16 -12.61 -17.61 14.05
C PRO A 16 -13.16 -18.18 12.74
N LYS A 17 -13.49 -19.49 12.72
CA LYS A 17 -14.05 -20.17 11.54
C LYS A 17 -15.35 -19.53 11.02
N ARG A 18 -16.15 -18.96 11.92
CA ARG A 18 -17.36 -18.20 11.57
C ARG A 18 -17.08 -16.71 11.85
N PRO A 19 -17.43 -15.80 10.93
CA PRO A 19 -17.29 -14.37 11.19
C PRO A 19 -18.09 -13.98 12.43
N ALA A 20 -17.40 -13.61 13.51
CA ALA A 20 -18.01 -13.21 14.78
C ALA A 20 -18.67 -11.82 14.70
N PHE A 21 -18.19 -10.97 13.79
CA PHE A 21 -18.75 -9.66 13.52
C PHE A 21 -19.11 -9.56 12.03
N LYS A 22 -20.36 -9.24 11.73
CA LYS A 22 -20.87 -8.98 10.38
C LYS A 22 -21.65 -7.67 10.38
N GLY A 23 -21.43 -6.84 9.36
CA GLY A 23 -22.15 -5.58 9.17
C GLY A 23 -22.44 -5.36 7.69
N SER A 24 -23.36 -4.45 7.41
CA SER A 24 -23.69 -4.05 6.03
C SER A 24 -22.60 -3.15 5.45
N ALA A 25 -22.17 -3.44 4.22
CA ALA A 25 -21.23 -2.61 3.48
C ALA A 25 -21.97 -1.60 2.59
N PRO A 26 -21.34 -0.45 2.25
CA PRO A 26 -21.91 0.48 1.27
C PRO A 26 -22.14 -0.21 -0.08
N ILE A 27 -23.33 0.01 -0.66
CA ILE A 27 -23.70 -0.52 -1.98
C ILE A 27 -23.38 0.52 -3.08
N ASN A 28 -23.36 1.80 -2.70
CA ASN A 28 -23.13 2.91 -3.62
C ASN A 28 -21.65 3.27 -3.74
N LEU A 29 -21.21 3.58 -4.96
CA LEU A 29 -19.84 4.01 -5.23
C LEU A 29 -19.49 5.33 -4.52
N SER A 30 -20.39 6.30 -4.49
CA SER A 30 -20.15 7.61 -3.87
C SER A 30 -19.82 7.49 -2.38
N ASP A 31 -20.52 6.62 -1.66
CA ASP A 31 -20.27 6.39 -0.23
C ASP A 31 -18.92 5.71 -0.01
N ARG A 32 -18.55 4.79 -0.92
CA ARG A 32 -17.26 4.10 -0.89
C ARG A 32 -16.10 5.07 -1.15
N LEU A 33 -16.22 5.95 -2.14
CA LEU A 33 -15.19 6.96 -2.44
C LEU A 33 -15.02 7.96 -1.30
N ASN A 34 -16.12 8.47 -0.76
CA ASN A 34 -16.09 9.35 0.42
C ASN A 34 -15.46 8.66 1.64
N GLN A 35 -15.65 7.36 1.81
CA GLN A 35 -14.98 6.59 2.86
C GLN A 35 -13.46 6.55 2.66
N VAL A 36 -12.99 6.21 1.46
CA VAL A 36 -11.55 6.16 1.16
C VAL A 36 -10.90 7.54 1.28
N LEU A 37 -11.60 8.59 0.82
CA LEU A 37 -11.15 9.97 0.97
C LEU A 37 -10.95 10.34 2.45
N ARG A 38 -11.90 9.98 3.33
CA ARG A 38 -11.77 10.21 4.78
C ARG A 38 -10.58 9.47 5.38
N TRP A 39 -10.28 8.25 4.92
CA TRP A 39 -9.10 7.50 5.37
C TRP A 39 -7.79 8.18 4.93
N ALA A 40 -7.73 8.65 3.67
CA ALA A 40 -6.57 9.35 3.15
C ALA A 40 -6.34 10.67 3.92
N LEU A 41 -7.39 11.47 4.12
CA LEU A 41 -7.33 12.71 4.89
C LEU A 41 -6.84 12.47 6.32
N GLY A 42 -7.41 11.49 7.03
CA GLY A 42 -6.98 11.16 8.38
C GLY A 42 -5.52 10.70 8.45
N SER A 43 -5.05 9.97 7.45
CA SER A 43 -3.65 9.51 7.39
C SER A 43 -2.68 10.67 7.14
N VAL A 44 -3.03 11.59 6.26
CA VAL A 44 -2.26 12.83 6.03
C VAL A 44 -2.27 13.73 7.26
N GLU A 45 -3.40 13.86 7.96
CA GLU A 45 -3.48 14.62 9.21
C GLU A 45 -2.56 14.01 10.28
N ILE A 46 -2.58 12.69 10.46
CA ILE A 46 -1.67 12.00 11.39
C ILE A 46 -0.21 12.22 11.01
N PHE A 47 0.12 12.18 9.71
CA PHE A 47 1.48 12.38 9.22
C PHE A 47 2.05 13.75 9.64
N PHE A 48 1.26 14.82 9.48
CA PHE A 48 1.65 16.19 9.84
C PHE A 48 1.42 16.53 11.32
N SER A 49 0.71 15.67 12.06
CA SER A 49 0.50 15.86 13.49
C SER A 49 1.76 15.56 14.33
N ARG A 50 1.72 15.95 15.60
CA ARG A 50 2.72 15.57 16.62
C ARG A 50 2.85 14.05 16.81
N HIS A 51 1.85 13.27 16.38
CA HIS A 51 1.79 11.83 16.54
C HIS A 51 2.28 11.06 15.31
N SER A 52 3.05 11.71 14.42
CA SER A 52 3.66 11.07 13.26
C SER A 52 4.56 9.87 13.64
N PRO A 53 4.35 8.66 13.09
CA PRO A 53 5.17 7.49 13.38
C PRO A 53 6.67 7.64 13.07
N LEU A 54 7.02 8.60 12.22
CA LEU A 54 8.40 8.95 11.88
C LEU A 54 9.18 9.62 13.01
N LEU A 55 8.49 10.38 13.87
CA LEU A 55 9.14 11.22 14.90
C LEU A 55 8.64 10.91 16.32
N TYR A 56 7.48 10.30 16.46
CA TYR A 56 6.85 10.02 17.74
C TYR A 56 7.26 8.65 18.32
N GLY A 57 7.37 8.55 19.64
CA GLY A 57 7.53 7.27 20.34
C GLY A 57 8.93 6.66 20.28
N TYR A 58 9.98 7.46 20.04
CA TYR A 58 11.37 7.02 20.10
C TYR A 58 11.92 6.95 21.54
N LYS A 59 11.39 7.79 22.45
CA LYS A 59 11.91 7.95 23.82
C LYS A 59 11.86 6.67 24.67
N ASP A 60 10.82 5.86 24.50
CA ASP A 60 10.62 4.68 25.33
C ASP A 60 11.23 3.40 24.74
N GLY A 61 11.58 3.38 23.44
CA GLY A 61 12.17 2.20 22.77
C GLY A 61 11.30 0.93 22.75
N LYS A 62 10.06 0.98 23.24
CA LYS A 62 9.18 -0.20 23.42
C LYS A 62 8.50 -0.66 22.13
N LEU A 63 8.56 0.13 21.06
CA LEU A 63 7.98 -0.21 19.76
C LEU A 63 9.00 -0.94 18.90
N LYS A 64 8.63 -2.11 18.37
CA LYS A 64 9.50 -2.88 17.48
C LYS A 64 9.76 -2.10 16.19
N TRP A 65 10.96 -2.24 15.63
CA TRP A 65 11.33 -1.53 14.41
C TRP A 65 10.45 -1.89 13.20
N LEU A 66 10.20 -3.19 12.96
CA LEU A 66 9.30 -3.64 11.89
C LEU A 66 7.86 -3.15 12.07
N GLU A 67 7.39 -3.08 13.32
CA GLU A 67 6.06 -2.55 13.64
C GLU A 67 5.98 -1.05 13.37
N ARG A 68 7.05 -0.29 13.67
CA ARG A 68 7.15 1.11 13.27
C ARG A 68 7.13 1.26 11.75
N PHE A 69 7.87 0.43 11.03
CA PHE A 69 7.88 0.47 9.56
C PHE A 69 6.47 0.25 8.99
N ALA A 70 5.71 -0.71 9.53
CA ALA A 70 4.32 -0.91 9.16
C ALA A 70 3.45 0.33 9.43
N TYR A 71 3.59 0.97 10.60
CA TYR A 71 2.87 2.21 10.91
C TYR A 71 3.23 3.38 9.99
N VAL A 72 4.51 3.51 9.63
CA VAL A 72 4.95 4.51 8.67
C VAL A 72 4.29 4.23 7.32
N ASN A 73 4.35 2.99 6.82
CA ASN A 73 3.73 2.61 5.55
C ASN A 73 2.23 2.95 5.51
N THR A 74 1.48 2.61 6.57
CA THR A 74 0.05 2.94 6.70
C THR A 74 -0.23 4.44 6.85
N THR A 75 0.76 5.26 7.20
CA THR A 75 0.57 6.72 7.29
C THR A 75 0.92 7.40 5.97
N VAL A 76 1.94 6.92 5.27
CA VAL A 76 2.44 7.54 4.03
C VAL A 76 1.77 7.05 2.76
N TYR A 77 0.94 6.00 2.82
CA TYR A 77 0.28 5.44 1.64
C TYR A 77 -0.45 6.47 0.75
N PRO A 78 -1.08 7.55 1.25
CA PRO A 78 -1.76 8.49 0.36
C PRO A 78 -0.79 9.25 -0.54
N PHE A 79 0.46 9.43 -0.10
CA PHE A 79 1.48 10.17 -0.87
C PHE A 79 1.98 9.39 -2.08
N THR A 80 1.78 8.06 -2.15
CA THR A 80 2.13 7.27 -3.34
C THR A 80 1.25 7.62 -4.55
N SER A 81 0.11 8.28 -4.33
CA SER A 81 -0.76 8.76 -5.41
C SER A 81 -0.09 9.82 -6.30
N LEU A 82 0.76 10.68 -5.74
CA LEU A 82 1.45 11.74 -6.50
C LEU A 82 2.40 11.17 -7.57
N PRO A 83 3.38 10.31 -7.24
CA PRO A 83 4.22 9.68 -8.25
C PRO A 83 3.42 8.75 -9.16
N LEU A 84 2.36 8.09 -8.67
CA LEU A 84 1.52 7.24 -9.50
C LEU A 84 0.79 8.04 -10.59
N LEU A 85 0.23 9.21 -10.27
CA LEU A 85 -0.39 10.09 -11.26
C LEU A 85 0.62 10.56 -12.32
N ALA A 86 1.83 10.93 -11.90
CA ALA A 86 2.90 11.27 -12.83
C ALA A 86 3.29 10.08 -13.73
N TYR A 87 3.38 8.89 -13.16
CA TYR A 87 3.68 7.66 -13.89
C TYR A 87 2.59 7.30 -14.91
N CYS A 88 1.31 7.39 -14.54
CA CYS A 88 0.20 7.07 -15.44
C CYS A 88 0.03 8.08 -16.59
N THR A 89 0.44 9.35 -16.39
CA THR A 89 0.37 10.39 -17.43
C THR A 89 1.58 10.38 -18.38
N LEU A 90 2.71 9.82 -17.94
CA LEU A 90 3.95 9.78 -18.71
C LEU A 90 3.81 9.07 -20.07
N PRO A 91 3.17 7.88 -20.20
CA PRO A 91 2.97 7.23 -21.49
C PRO A 91 2.18 8.09 -22.50
N ALA A 92 1.15 8.81 -22.04
CA ALA A 92 0.34 9.68 -22.89
C ALA A 92 1.16 10.87 -23.40
N ILE A 93 1.99 11.47 -22.55
CA ILE A 93 2.89 12.56 -22.94
C ILE A 93 3.93 12.06 -23.95
N CYS A 94 4.57 10.92 -23.69
CA CYS A 94 5.54 10.32 -24.61
C CYS A 94 4.94 10.07 -25.99
N LEU A 95 3.70 9.56 -26.05
CA LEU A 95 3.01 9.24 -27.30
C LEU A 95 2.53 10.48 -28.07
N LEU A 96 2.15 11.57 -27.39
CA LEU A 96 1.71 12.80 -28.06
C LEU A 96 2.86 13.72 -28.48
N THR A 97 4.00 13.66 -27.79
CA THR A 97 5.15 14.53 -28.05
C THR A 97 6.24 13.84 -28.88
N ASP A 98 6.10 12.54 -29.17
CA ASP A 98 7.10 11.67 -29.82
C ASP A 98 8.49 11.71 -29.17
N LYS A 99 8.58 12.22 -27.93
CA LYS A 99 9.82 12.26 -27.15
C LYS A 99 9.87 11.06 -26.24
N PHE A 100 10.60 10.04 -26.69
CA PHE A 100 10.83 8.86 -25.88
C PHE A 100 11.87 9.15 -24.78
N ILE A 101 11.50 8.91 -23.53
CA ILE A 101 12.31 9.25 -22.35
C ILE A 101 13.43 8.22 -22.11
N MET A 102 13.28 6.99 -22.61
CA MET A 102 14.22 5.90 -22.36
C MET A 102 15.17 5.70 -23.55
N PRO A 103 16.50 5.65 -23.38
CA PRO A 103 17.41 5.30 -24.47
C PRO A 103 17.19 3.86 -24.95
N GLU A 104 17.77 3.51 -26.11
CA GLU A 104 17.75 2.14 -26.63
C GLU A 104 18.22 1.13 -25.57
N ILE A 105 17.40 0.12 -25.33
CA ILE A 105 17.61 -0.85 -24.25
C ILE A 105 18.74 -1.80 -24.68
N SER A 106 19.87 -1.76 -23.97
CA SER A 106 20.94 -2.74 -24.15
C SER A 106 20.46 -4.16 -23.78
N THR A 107 21.10 -5.19 -24.33
CA THR A 107 20.83 -6.60 -24.00
C THR A 107 20.92 -6.88 -22.49
N PHE A 108 21.80 -6.16 -21.78
CA PHE A 108 21.89 -6.28 -20.33
C PHE A 108 20.67 -5.68 -19.64
N ALA A 109 20.27 -4.46 -20.00
CA ALA A 109 19.09 -3.82 -19.42
C ALA A 109 17.81 -4.64 -19.67
N SER A 110 17.64 -5.23 -20.86
CA SER A 110 16.47 -6.07 -21.15
C SER A 110 16.40 -7.33 -20.28
N LEU A 111 17.55 -7.97 -20.00
CA LEU A 111 17.60 -9.10 -19.06
C LEU A 111 17.18 -8.70 -17.64
N PHE A 112 17.58 -7.51 -17.15
CA PHE A 112 17.11 -7.00 -15.86
C PHE A 112 15.60 -6.78 -15.84
N PHE A 113 15.03 -6.20 -16.89
CA PHE A 113 13.58 -6.01 -16.98
C PHE A 113 12.84 -7.34 -16.94
N ILE A 114 13.27 -8.33 -17.73
CA ILE A 114 12.65 -9.67 -17.75
C ILE A 114 12.76 -10.34 -16.38
N ALA A 115 13.95 -10.30 -15.75
CA ALA A 115 14.17 -10.87 -14.43
C ALA A 115 13.28 -10.21 -13.37
N LEU A 116 13.11 -8.89 -13.42
CA LEU A 116 12.25 -8.14 -12.51
C LEU A 116 10.79 -8.56 -12.67
N PHE A 117 10.25 -8.62 -13.89
CA PHE A 117 8.88 -9.08 -14.13
C PHE A 117 8.67 -10.51 -13.64
N LEU A 118 9.58 -11.42 -13.95
CA LEU A 118 9.51 -12.81 -13.48
C LEU A 118 9.53 -12.88 -11.95
N SER A 119 10.36 -12.07 -11.29
CA SER A 119 10.40 -12.03 -9.82
C SER A 119 9.06 -11.57 -9.23
N ILE A 120 8.44 -10.53 -9.78
CA ILE A 120 7.13 -10.02 -9.32
C ILE A 120 6.06 -11.10 -9.45
N PHE A 121 5.93 -11.74 -10.63
CA PHE A 121 4.93 -12.77 -10.85
C PHE A 121 5.13 -13.99 -9.93
N THR A 122 6.38 -14.45 -9.78
CA THR A 122 6.67 -15.60 -8.92
C THR A 122 6.38 -15.29 -7.45
N THR A 123 6.71 -14.09 -6.97
CA THR A 123 6.36 -13.67 -5.60
C THR A 123 4.85 -13.56 -5.40
N GLY A 124 4.11 -13.00 -6.35
CA GLY A 124 2.65 -12.87 -6.25
C GLY A 124 1.94 -14.23 -6.21
N ILE A 125 2.32 -15.17 -7.08
CA ILE A 125 1.74 -16.53 -7.09
C ILE A 125 1.99 -17.25 -5.75
N LEU A 126 3.21 -17.11 -5.22
CA LEU A 126 3.63 -17.76 -3.99
C LEU A 126 2.91 -17.15 -2.75
N GLU A 127 2.69 -15.84 -2.73
CA GLU A 127 1.87 -15.18 -1.70
C GLU A 127 0.40 -15.61 -1.75
N LEU A 128 -0.19 -15.67 -2.95
CA LEU A 128 -1.58 -16.14 -3.14
C LEU A 128 -1.77 -17.58 -2.67
N ARG A 129 -0.79 -18.44 -2.98
CA ARG A 129 -0.83 -19.86 -2.57
C ARG A 129 -0.85 -20.04 -1.06
N TRP A 130 -0.13 -19.21 -0.31
CA TRP A 130 -0.11 -19.30 1.16
C TRP A 130 -1.29 -18.59 1.83
N SER A 131 -1.77 -17.48 1.26
CA SER A 131 -2.89 -16.72 1.82
C SER A 131 -4.26 -17.36 1.55
N GLY A 132 -4.36 -18.25 0.56
CA GLY A 132 -5.62 -18.86 0.15
C GLY A 132 -6.59 -17.87 -0.50
N VAL A 133 -6.10 -16.71 -0.93
CA VAL A 133 -6.86 -15.66 -1.62
C VAL A 133 -7.01 -16.02 -3.10
N SER A 134 -8.19 -15.79 -3.67
CA SER A 134 -8.41 -16.00 -5.11
C SER A 134 -7.65 -14.96 -5.94
N ILE A 135 -7.16 -15.36 -7.11
CA ILE A 135 -6.43 -14.46 -8.01
C ILE A 135 -7.29 -13.28 -8.47
N GLU A 136 -8.58 -13.52 -8.72
CA GLU A 136 -9.56 -12.47 -9.04
C GLU A 136 -9.73 -11.47 -7.89
N GLY A 137 -9.72 -11.97 -6.64
CA GLY A 137 -9.86 -11.12 -5.46
C GLY A 137 -8.64 -10.22 -5.27
N TRP A 138 -7.45 -10.75 -5.52
CA TRP A 138 -6.21 -9.99 -5.50
C TRP A 138 -6.16 -8.96 -6.62
N TRP A 139 -6.44 -9.37 -7.87
CA TRP A 139 -6.42 -8.47 -9.01
C TRP A 139 -7.40 -7.30 -8.86
N ARG A 140 -8.63 -7.57 -8.43
CA ARG A 140 -9.63 -6.53 -8.17
C ARG A 140 -9.22 -5.57 -7.05
N ASN A 141 -8.42 -6.04 -6.08
CA ASN A 141 -7.89 -5.19 -5.03
C ASN A 141 -6.81 -4.24 -5.57
N GLU A 142 -5.91 -4.74 -6.42
CA GLU A 142 -4.88 -3.93 -7.08
C GLU A 142 -5.49 -2.89 -8.03
N GLU A 143 -6.56 -3.22 -8.76
CA GLU A 143 -7.28 -2.25 -9.60
C GLU A 143 -7.99 -1.14 -8.80
N PHE A 144 -8.42 -1.46 -7.58
CA PHE A 144 -9.12 -0.52 -6.71
C PHE A 144 -8.17 0.37 -5.90
N TRP A 145 -6.93 -0.08 -5.68
CA TRP A 145 -5.89 0.61 -4.92
C TRP A 145 -5.31 1.80 -5.70
#